data_AF-A0A523AKP1-F1
#
_entry.id   AF-A0A523AKP1-F1
#
_cell.length_a   1.000
_cell.length_b   1.000
_cell.length_c   1.000
_cell.angle_alpha   90.00
_cell.angle_beta   90.00
_cell.angle_gamma   90.00
#
_symmetry.space_group_name_H-M   'P 1'
#
loop_
_entity.id
_entity.type
_entity.pdbx_description
1 polymer ?
#
loop_
_entity_poly.entity_id
_entity_poly.type
_entity_poly.pdbx_seq_one_letter_code
_entity_poly.pdbx_strand_id
1 'polypeptide(L)'
;MRVWIGIDDTDSRKGMCTTYIALLLMERLREIGEVIGYPRLIRLNPTIPFKTRGNGAVSFLADVSIDDAMEIARNVVEEFAELEEENTNPGVVFVSEEKVPELRKFADMAIKDVLTIEQAKDLAERLRIPYLSFKNGRGLIGALASVGAQLDDFVYELIAYRFPDRFGKQRQVDEESFYELDFRFYPTIFDT
;
A
#
# COMPACT_ATOMS: atom_id res chain seq x y z
N MET A 1 -9.95 5.32 17.63
CA MET A 1 -10.69 4.18 17.07
C MET A 1 -9.72 3.41 16.19
N ARG A 2 -9.77 2.07 16.18
CA ARG A 2 -8.88 1.29 15.32
C ARG A 2 -9.38 1.26 13.89
N VAL A 3 -8.59 1.81 12.99
CA VAL A 3 -8.88 1.91 11.56
C VAL A 3 -7.73 1.30 10.76
N TRP A 4 -8.08 0.41 9.84
CA TRP A 4 -7.19 -0.04 8.78
C TRP A 4 -7.22 0.97 7.63
N ILE A 5 -6.04 1.44 7.25
CA ILE A 5 -5.83 2.36 6.14
C ILE A 5 -5.15 1.57 5.03
N GLY A 6 -5.81 1.45 3.88
CA GLY A 6 -5.27 0.80 2.67
C GLY A 6 -4.98 1.83 1.60
N ILE A 7 -3.87 1.68 0.86
CA ILE A 7 -3.41 2.59 -0.19
C ILE A 7 -2.80 1.83 -1.36
N ASP A 8 -3.11 2.26 -2.58
CA ASP A 8 -2.53 1.70 -3.81
C ASP A 8 -2.54 2.70 -4.99
N ASP A 9 -1.79 2.35 -6.05
CA ASP A 9 -1.72 3.04 -7.35
C ASP A 9 -1.28 4.50 -7.24
N THR A 10 -0.36 4.75 -6.30
CA THR A 10 0.26 6.08 -6.06
C THR A 10 1.59 6.27 -6.76
N ASP A 11 2.17 5.20 -7.28
CA ASP A 11 3.50 5.19 -7.89
C ASP A 11 3.47 5.59 -9.37
N SER A 12 4.62 5.99 -9.89
CA SER A 12 4.79 6.26 -11.32
C SER A 12 6.13 5.77 -11.85
N ARG A 13 6.29 5.82 -13.17
CA ARG A 13 7.59 5.51 -13.81
C ARG A 13 8.65 6.57 -13.56
N LYS A 14 8.26 7.78 -13.16
CA LYS A 14 9.17 8.92 -12.94
C LYS A 14 9.72 8.97 -11.52
N GLY A 15 9.01 8.40 -10.56
CA GLY A 15 9.39 8.46 -9.15
C GLY A 15 8.27 7.96 -8.25
N MET A 16 8.59 7.95 -6.95
CA MET A 16 7.73 7.49 -5.86
C MET A 16 7.39 5.99 -5.92
N CYS A 17 6.85 5.49 -4.81
CA CYS A 17 6.28 4.16 -4.75
C CYS A 17 5.22 4.10 -3.65
N THR A 18 4.26 3.19 -3.79
CA THR A 18 3.16 3.01 -2.82
C THR A 18 3.65 2.79 -1.40
N THR A 19 4.74 2.05 -1.21
CA THR A 19 5.30 1.81 0.12
C THR A 19 5.93 3.07 0.72
N TYR A 20 6.58 3.93 -0.08
CA TYR A 20 7.14 5.19 0.40
C TYR A 20 6.04 6.18 0.80
N ILE A 21 4.97 6.27 0.01
CA ILE A 21 3.83 7.16 0.33
C ILE A 21 3.09 6.64 1.58
N ALA A 22 2.94 5.32 1.74
CA ALA A 22 2.42 4.74 2.96
C ALA A 22 3.30 5.06 4.18
N LEU A 23 4.64 5.05 4.04
CA LEU A 23 5.56 5.47 5.09
C LEU A 23 5.32 6.92 5.51
N LEU A 24 5.27 7.86 4.56
CA LEU A 24 5.01 9.27 4.83
C LEU A 24 3.65 9.48 5.51
N LEU A 25 2.64 8.73 5.10
CA LEU A 25 1.32 8.74 5.74
C LEU A 25 1.39 8.25 7.19
N MET A 26 2.06 7.12 7.44
CA MET A 26 2.25 6.62 8.80
C MET A 26 3.03 7.60 9.68
N GLU A 27 4.03 8.29 9.14
CA GLU A 27 4.79 9.31 9.88
C GLU A 27 3.90 10.49 10.30
N ARG A 28 3.07 11.03 9.40
CA ARG A 28 2.14 12.11 9.75
C ARG A 28 1.06 11.68 10.73
N LEU A 29 0.54 10.45 10.61
CA LEU A 29 -0.47 9.95 11.54
C LEU A 29 0.08 9.73 12.96
N ARG A 30 1.37 9.40 13.09
CA ARG A 30 2.04 9.27 14.40
C ARG A 30 2.12 10.58 15.18
N GLU A 31 1.95 11.73 14.53
CA GLU A 31 1.92 13.03 15.22
C GLU A 31 0.60 13.23 16.01
N ILE A 32 -0.46 12.54 15.62
CA ILE A 32 -1.81 12.71 16.21
C ILE A 32 -2.40 11.42 16.80
N GLY A 33 -1.74 10.28 16.62
CA GLY A 33 -2.19 8.98 17.13
C GLY A 33 -1.11 7.91 17.02
N GLU A 34 -1.53 6.65 16.99
CA GLU A 34 -0.62 5.50 16.99
C GLU A 34 -0.77 4.66 15.73
N VAL A 35 0.35 4.23 15.13
CA VAL A 35 0.36 3.19 14.10
C VAL A 35 0.70 1.87 14.78
N ILE A 36 -0.21 0.90 14.70
CA ILE A 36 -0.16 -0.35 15.45
C ILE A 36 0.50 -1.44 14.61
N GLY A 37 1.59 -2.00 15.12
CA GLY A 37 2.29 -3.11 14.49
C GLY A 37 3.01 -2.72 13.19
N TYR A 38 3.14 -3.68 12.27
CA TYR A 38 3.79 -3.48 10.98
C TYR A 38 2.76 -3.21 9.87
N PRO A 39 3.11 -2.38 8.88
CA PRO A 39 2.35 -2.33 7.63
C PRO A 39 2.42 -3.67 6.90
N ARG A 40 1.44 -3.91 6.04
CA ARG A 40 1.35 -5.07 5.17
C ARG A 40 1.54 -4.64 3.72
N LEU A 41 2.48 -5.27 3.03
CA LEU A 41 2.62 -5.18 1.57
C LEU A 41 1.95 -6.40 0.95
N ILE A 42 0.81 -6.20 0.29
CA ILE A 42 0.00 -7.27 -0.30
C ILE A 42 0.18 -7.29 -1.81
N ARG A 43 0.78 -8.37 -2.32
CA ARG A 43 0.89 -8.63 -3.75
C ARG A 43 -0.45 -9.12 -4.30
N LEU A 44 -0.93 -8.47 -5.35
CA LEU A 44 -2.17 -8.80 -6.05
C LEU A 44 -1.89 -9.67 -7.27
N ASN A 45 -2.92 -9.96 -8.08
CA ASN A 45 -2.79 -10.82 -9.26
C ASN A 45 -1.64 -10.37 -10.19
N PRO A 46 -0.57 -11.18 -10.38
CA PRO A 46 0.61 -10.75 -11.14
C PRO A 46 0.35 -10.67 -12.65
N THR A 47 -0.79 -11.14 -13.15
CA THR A 47 -1.12 -11.17 -14.59
C THR A 47 -1.79 -9.89 -15.10
N ILE A 48 -2.17 -8.97 -14.20
CA ILE A 48 -2.87 -7.74 -14.57
C ILE A 48 -2.00 -6.86 -15.48
N PRO A 49 -2.52 -6.38 -16.63
CA PRO A 49 -1.74 -5.57 -17.57
C PRO A 49 -1.54 -4.13 -17.09
N PHE A 50 -2.45 -3.63 -16.27
CA PHE A 50 -2.46 -2.26 -15.75
C PHE A 50 -1.65 -2.08 -14.46
N LYS A 51 -0.58 -2.86 -14.29
CA LYS A 51 0.29 -2.83 -13.10
C LYS A 51 1.57 -2.03 -13.36
N THR A 52 2.08 -1.39 -12.31
CA THR A 52 3.50 -1.07 -12.22
C THR A 52 4.29 -2.33 -11.83
N ARG A 53 5.62 -2.25 -11.70
CA ARG A 53 6.41 -3.46 -11.36
C ARG A 53 5.96 -3.98 -9.99
N GLY A 54 5.40 -5.20 -10.00
CA GLY A 54 5.12 -5.97 -8.78
C GLY A 54 3.70 -5.91 -8.22
N ASN A 55 2.77 -5.15 -8.81
CA ASN A 55 1.32 -5.11 -8.46
C ASN A 55 1.04 -5.28 -6.95
N GLY A 56 1.48 -4.32 -6.14
CA GLY A 56 1.43 -4.43 -4.68
C GLY A 56 0.78 -3.22 -4.02
N ALA A 57 -0.18 -3.48 -3.15
CA ALA A 57 -0.89 -2.49 -2.34
C ALA A 57 -0.44 -2.55 -0.87
N VAL A 58 -0.61 -1.46 -0.13
CA VAL A 58 -0.17 -1.38 1.27
C VAL A 58 -1.34 -1.13 2.20
N SER A 59 -1.38 -1.79 3.35
CA SER A 59 -2.29 -1.44 4.44
C SER A 59 -1.59 -1.41 5.79
N PHE A 60 -2.09 -0.60 6.73
CA PHE A 60 -1.61 -0.58 8.11
C PHE A 60 -2.76 -0.23 9.06
N LEU A 61 -2.60 -0.59 10.33
CA LEU A 61 -3.56 -0.31 11.39
C LEU A 61 -3.14 0.94 12.16
N ALA A 62 -4.08 1.83 12.46
CA ALA A 62 -3.84 3.00 13.29
C ALA A 62 -4.97 3.22 14.30
N ASP A 63 -4.64 3.83 15.45
CA ASP A 63 -5.61 4.34 16.41
C ASP A 63 -5.72 5.86 16.26
N VAL A 64 -6.62 6.27 15.36
CA VAL A 64 -6.88 7.67 14.98
C VAL A 64 -8.37 7.82 14.66
N SER A 65 -8.86 9.05 14.54
CA SER A 65 -10.20 9.27 13.96
C SER A 65 -10.14 9.05 12.45
N ILE A 66 -11.24 8.57 11.85
CA ILE A 66 -11.31 8.40 10.40
C ILE A 66 -11.21 9.75 9.69
N ASP A 67 -11.83 10.81 10.25
CA ASP A 67 -11.85 12.14 9.65
C ASP A 67 -10.43 12.73 9.57
N ASP A 68 -9.67 12.67 10.67
CA ASP A 68 -8.27 13.14 10.68
C ASP A 68 -7.40 12.29 9.73
N ALA A 69 -7.61 10.96 9.72
CA ALA A 69 -6.88 10.08 8.83
C ALA A 69 -7.14 10.38 7.36
N MET A 70 -8.39 10.69 7.00
CA MET A 70 -8.77 11.08 5.65
C MET A 70 -8.16 12.42 5.24
N GLU A 71 -8.15 13.40 6.13
CA GLU A 71 -7.54 14.70 5.85
C GLU A 71 -6.03 14.57 5.62
N ILE A 72 -5.33 13.87 6.51
CA ILE A 72 -3.88 13.64 6.40
C ILE A 72 -3.56 12.82 5.15
N ALA A 73 -4.30 11.75 4.89
CA ALA A 73 -4.10 10.92 3.69
C ALA A 73 -4.32 11.72 2.41
N ARG A 74 -5.33 12.58 2.36
CA ARG A 74 -5.55 13.48 1.21
C ARG A 74 -4.33 14.36 0.98
N ASN A 75 -3.86 15.05 2.03
CA ASN A 75 -2.72 15.96 1.94
C ASN A 75 -1.44 15.22 1.50
N VAL A 76 -1.19 14.02 2.04
CA VAL A 76 -0.02 13.20 1.65
C VAL A 76 -0.10 12.76 0.20
N VAL A 77 -1.27 12.30 -0.26
CA VAL A 77 -1.43 11.87 -1.66
C VAL A 77 -1.31 13.06 -2.61
N GLU A 78 -1.91 14.21 -2.29
CA GLU A 78 -1.82 15.42 -3.13
C GLU A 78 -0.39 15.98 -3.19
N GLU A 79 0.38 15.86 -2.11
CA GLU A 79 1.76 16.37 -2.05
C GLU A 79 2.78 15.44 -2.72
N PHE A 80 2.62 14.12 -2.60
CA PHE A 80 3.65 13.16 -3.00
C PHE A 80 3.26 12.23 -4.14
N ALA A 81 1.97 12.01 -4.44
CA ALA A 81 1.61 11.16 -5.57
C ALA A 81 1.79 11.91 -6.88
N GLU A 82 2.24 11.19 -7.91
CA GLU A 82 2.49 11.74 -9.25
C GLU A 82 1.18 11.84 -10.04
N LEU A 83 0.24 12.66 -9.59
CA LEU A 83 -1.14 12.73 -10.12
C LEU A 83 -1.21 13.14 -11.60
N GLU A 84 -0.19 13.85 -12.11
CA GLU A 84 -0.04 14.23 -13.51
C GLU A 84 0.20 13.04 -14.44
N GLU A 85 0.70 11.90 -13.92
CA GLU A 85 0.93 10.70 -14.71
C GLU A 85 -0.39 9.98 -15.03
N GLU A 86 -0.69 9.80 -16.32
CA GLU A 86 -1.95 9.22 -16.81
C GLU A 86 -2.32 7.90 -16.11
N ASN A 87 -1.31 7.07 -15.83
CA ASN A 87 -1.49 5.75 -15.26
C ASN A 87 -1.46 5.69 -13.73
N THR A 88 -1.29 6.80 -13.02
CA THR A 88 -1.31 6.84 -11.55
C THR A 88 -2.72 7.20 -11.10
N ASN A 89 -3.47 6.26 -10.52
CA ASN A 89 -4.87 6.47 -10.12
C ASN A 89 -5.10 6.10 -8.65
N PRO A 90 -4.60 6.91 -7.70
CA PRO A 90 -4.58 6.56 -6.30
C PRO A 90 -5.95 6.23 -5.71
N GLY A 91 -5.96 5.23 -4.82
CA GLY A 91 -7.09 4.93 -3.95
C GLY A 91 -6.62 4.78 -2.51
N VAL A 92 -7.37 5.35 -1.58
CA VAL A 92 -7.16 5.17 -0.13
C VAL A 92 -8.48 4.78 0.52
N VAL A 93 -8.49 3.76 1.40
CA VAL A 93 -9.70 3.30 2.10
C VAL A 93 -9.47 3.30 3.61
N PHE A 94 -10.54 3.56 4.36
CA PHE A 94 -10.52 3.66 5.82
C PHE A 94 -11.55 2.70 6.40
N VAL A 95 -11.08 1.57 6.91
CA VAL A 95 -11.93 0.44 7.30
C VAL A 95 -11.81 0.23 8.79
N SER A 96 -12.89 0.43 9.54
CA SER A 96 -12.92 0.07 10.96
C SER A 96 -12.57 -1.41 11.15
N GLU A 97 -11.81 -1.73 12.20
CA GLU A 97 -11.28 -3.08 12.42
C GLU A 97 -12.34 -4.18 12.37
N GLU A 98 -13.56 -3.91 12.84
CA GLU A 98 -14.69 -4.85 12.83
C GLU A 98 -15.21 -5.19 11.43
N LYS A 99 -14.99 -4.33 10.43
CA LYS A 99 -15.45 -4.54 9.04
C LYS A 99 -14.45 -5.32 8.19
N VAL A 100 -13.20 -5.49 8.63
CA VAL A 100 -12.15 -6.18 7.87
C VAL A 100 -12.56 -7.56 7.35
N PRO A 101 -13.27 -8.43 8.12
CA PRO A 101 -13.71 -9.74 7.63
C PRO A 101 -14.61 -9.67 6.38
N GLU A 102 -15.36 -8.59 6.18
CA GLU A 102 -16.26 -8.40 5.05
C GLU A 102 -15.52 -8.19 3.72
N LEU A 103 -14.23 -7.84 3.78
CA LEU A 103 -13.38 -7.62 2.60
C LEU A 103 -12.62 -8.88 2.15
N ARG A 104 -12.62 -9.97 2.94
CA ARG A 104 -11.80 -11.17 2.66
C ARG A 104 -12.03 -11.77 1.29
N LYS A 105 -13.31 -11.93 0.90
CA LYS A 105 -13.67 -12.47 -0.42
C LYS A 105 -13.17 -11.57 -1.56
N PHE A 106 -13.27 -10.26 -1.38
CA PHE A 106 -12.80 -9.29 -2.37
C PHE A 106 -11.28 -9.33 -2.51
N ALA A 107 -10.55 -9.40 -1.39
CA ALA A 107 -9.11 -9.55 -1.39
C ALA A 107 -8.64 -10.83 -2.10
N ASP A 108 -9.30 -11.97 -1.83
CA ASP A 108 -8.99 -13.24 -2.49
C ASP A 108 -9.19 -13.15 -4.01
N MET A 109 -10.29 -12.51 -4.44
CA MET A 109 -10.54 -12.25 -5.86
C MET A 109 -9.50 -11.30 -6.46
N ALA A 110 -9.07 -10.26 -5.75
CA ALA A 110 -8.04 -9.33 -6.24
C ALA A 110 -6.66 -10.00 -6.42
N ILE A 111 -6.38 -11.03 -5.62
CA ILE A 111 -5.13 -11.81 -5.68
C ILE A 111 -5.18 -12.85 -6.82
N LYS A 112 -6.34 -13.45 -7.09
CA LYS A 112 -6.47 -14.62 -7.98
C LYS A 112 -7.17 -14.34 -9.32
N ASP A 113 -7.88 -13.23 -9.43
CA ASP A 113 -8.77 -12.93 -10.56
C ASP A 113 -8.59 -11.47 -11.02
N VAL A 114 -9.43 -11.02 -11.94
CA VAL A 114 -9.48 -9.66 -12.49
C VAL A 114 -10.71 -8.96 -11.94
N LEU A 115 -10.52 -7.81 -11.29
CA LEU A 115 -11.59 -6.98 -10.76
C LEU A 115 -11.70 -5.66 -11.51
N THR A 116 -12.91 -5.09 -11.52
CA THR A 116 -13.19 -3.77 -12.08
C THR A 116 -13.25 -2.69 -10.99
N ILE A 117 -13.13 -1.44 -11.41
CA ILE A 117 -13.21 -0.27 -10.51
C ILE A 117 -14.61 -0.16 -9.90
N GLU A 118 -15.64 -0.48 -10.68
CA GLU A 118 -17.04 -0.48 -10.26
C GLU A 118 -17.26 -1.47 -9.12
N GLN A 119 -16.71 -2.69 -9.22
CA GLN A 119 -16.80 -3.68 -8.15
C GLN A 119 -16.18 -3.19 -6.84
N ALA A 120 -15.07 -2.44 -6.91
CA ALA A 120 -14.45 -1.83 -5.73
C ALA A 120 -15.32 -0.72 -5.12
N LYS A 121 -15.84 0.19 -5.96
CA LYS A 121 -16.72 1.28 -5.52
C LYS A 121 -18.02 0.76 -4.91
N ASP A 122 -18.68 -0.18 -5.59
CA ASP A 122 -19.91 -0.83 -5.12
C ASP A 122 -19.70 -1.50 -3.76
N LEU A 123 -18.56 -2.17 -3.56
CA LEU A 123 -18.21 -2.76 -2.26
C LEU A 123 -18.04 -1.69 -1.18
N ALA A 124 -17.27 -0.64 -1.46
CA ALA A 124 -17.02 0.42 -0.49
C ALA A 124 -18.32 1.15 -0.10
N GLU A 125 -19.18 1.47 -1.07
CA GLU A 125 -20.47 2.11 -0.84
C GLU A 125 -21.42 1.21 -0.05
N ARG A 126 -21.55 -0.07 -0.46
CA ARG A 126 -22.42 -1.04 0.22
C ARG A 126 -22.02 -1.24 1.68
N LEU A 127 -20.73 -1.25 1.97
CA LEU A 127 -20.20 -1.41 3.33
C LEU A 127 -20.05 -0.08 4.09
N ARG A 128 -20.34 1.06 3.44
CA ARG A 128 -20.12 2.41 3.99
C ARG A 128 -18.69 2.56 4.50
N ILE A 129 -17.73 2.19 3.68
CA ILE A 129 -16.29 2.38 3.92
C ILE A 129 -15.93 3.76 3.35
N PRO A 130 -15.47 4.71 4.18
CA PRO A 130 -14.92 5.96 3.68
C PRO A 130 -13.69 5.70 2.81
N TYR A 131 -13.56 6.46 1.73
CA TYR A 131 -12.44 6.35 0.80
C TYR A 131 -12.09 7.68 0.14
N LEU A 132 -10.85 7.77 -0.33
CA LEU A 132 -10.37 8.80 -1.24
C LEU A 132 -10.11 8.14 -2.60
N SER A 133 -10.66 8.75 -3.65
CA SER A 133 -10.50 8.29 -5.03
C SER A 133 -9.94 9.45 -5.84
N PHE A 134 -8.78 9.24 -6.44
CA PHE A 134 -8.15 10.20 -7.35
C PHE A 134 -8.26 9.69 -8.78
N LYS A 135 -8.54 10.59 -9.73
CA LYS A 135 -8.77 10.26 -11.14
C LYS A 135 -9.83 9.16 -11.31
N ASN A 136 -9.54 8.04 -11.97
CA ASN A 136 -10.53 6.98 -12.15
C ASN A 136 -10.76 6.13 -10.88
N GLY A 137 -9.84 6.18 -9.91
CA GLY A 137 -9.93 5.46 -8.63
C GLY A 137 -9.54 3.99 -8.68
N ARG A 138 -8.73 3.55 -9.66
CA ARG A 138 -8.31 2.15 -9.80
C ARG A 138 -7.60 1.61 -8.56
N GLY A 139 -6.81 2.43 -7.86
CA GLY A 139 -6.16 2.06 -6.61
C GLY A 139 -7.11 1.59 -5.51
N LEU A 140 -8.43 1.86 -5.60
CA LEU A 140 -9.40 1.33 -4.64
C LEU A 140 -9.42 -0.21 -4.62
N ILE A 141 -9.13 -0.87 -5.74
CA ILE A 141 -9.06 -2.34 -5.82
C ILE A 141 -7.98 -2.85 -4.87
N GLY A 142 -6.75 -2.34 -5.01
CA GLY A 142 -5.65 -2.77 -4.17
C GLY A 142 -5.76 -2.27 -2.73
N ALA A 143 -6.28 -1.06 -2.52
CA ALA A 143 -6.52 -0.52 -1.18
C ALA A 143 -7.49 -1.40 -0.38
N LEU A 144 -8.64 -1.79 -0.96
CA LEU A 144 -9.58 -2.72 -0.32
C LEU A 144 -8.98 -4.11 -0.14
N ALA A 145 -8.30 -4.63 -1.17
CA ALA A 145 -7.68 -5.96 -1.12
C ALA A 145 -6.59 -6.06 -0.05
N SER A 146 -5.74 -5.03 0.07
CA SER A 146 -4.66 -5.01 1.06
C SER A 146 -5.17 -5.00 2.50
N VAL A 147 -6.35 -4.41 2.75
CA VAL A 147 -7.02 -4.46 4.05
C VAL A 147 -7.67 -5.82 4.28
N GLY A 148 -8.38 -6.35 3.29
CA GLY A 148 -9.13 -7.60 3.41
C GLY A 148 -8.30 -8.88 3.38
N ALA A 149 -7.04 -8.83 2.92
CA ALA A 149 -6.19 -10.01 2.75
C ALA A 149 -6.00 -10.75 4.09
N GLN A 150 -6.37 -12.03 4.11
CA GLN A 150 -6.05 -12.95 5.19
C GLN A 150 -4.76 -13.68 4.84
N LEU A 151 -3.79 -13.65 5.75
CA LEU A 151 -2.47 -14.25 5.56
C LEU A 151 -2.33 -15.46 6.50
N ASP A 152 -2.50 -16.66 5.95
CA ASP A 152 -2.23 -17.90 6.68
C ASP A 152 -0.73 -18.23 6.67
N ASP A 153 0.00 -17.70 5.68
CA ASP A 153 1.46 -17.69 5.57
C ASP A 153 1.91 -16.29 5.13
N PHE A 154 3.08 -15.84 5.60
CA PHE A 154 3.63 -14.53 5.31
C PHE A 154 5.14 -14.48 5.51
N VAL A 155 5.76 -13.50 4.85
CA VAL A 155 7.20 -13.22 4.94
C VAL A 155 7.39 -11.77 5.36
N TYR A 156 8.57 -11.46 5.90
CA TYR A 156 8.96 -10.09 6.21
C TYR A 156 9.84 -9.54 5.10
N GLU A 157 9.58 -8.30 4.67
CA GLU A 157 10.41 -7.56 3.72
C GLU A 157 10.87 -6.26 4.39
N LEU A 158 12.19 -6.08 4.54
CA LEU A 158 12.77 -4.84 5.06
C LEU A 158 13.08 -3.90 3.89
N ILE A 159 12.36 -2.79 3.81
CA ILE A 159 12.52 -1.80 2.74
C ILE A 159 13.34 -0.60 3.25
N ALA A 160 14.51 -0.39 2.65
CA ALA A 160 15.34 0.78 2.89
C ALA A 160 15.09 1.87 1.82
N TYR A 161 14.71 3.07 2.25
CA TYR A 161 14.50 4.21 1.36
C TYR A 161 15.76 5.08 1.25
N ARG A 162 15.96 5.67 0.06
CA ARG A 162 17.04 6.64 -0.16
C ARG A 162 16.61 8.02 0.30
N PHE A 163 17.58 8.86 0.62
CA PHE A 163 17.32 10.29 0.79
C PHE A 163 16.84 10.94 -0.53
N PRO A 164 15.90 11.90 -0.49
CA PRO A 164 15.33 12.52 -1.70
C PRO A 164 16.37 13.16 -2.63
N ASP A 165 17.44 13.75 -2.10
CA ASP A 165 18.54 14.36 -2.86
C ASP A 165 19.36 13.33 -3.68
N ARG A 166 19.15 12.03 -3.43
CA ARG A 166 19.76 10.91 -4.16
C ARG A 166 18.83 10.26 -5.18
N PHE A 167 17.59 10.71 -5.33
CA PHE A 167 16.68 10.17 -6.34
C PHE A 167 17.22 10.43 -7.76
N GLY A 168 16.97 9.49 -8.68
CA GLY A 168 17.55 9.51 -10.03
C GLY A 168 19.06 9.20 -10.14
N LYS A 169 19.85 9.33 -9.07
CA LYS A 169 21.28 9.01 -9.06
C LYS A 169 21.53 7.50 -8.98
N GLN A 170 22.70 7.06 -9.45
CA GLN A 170 23.14 5.66 -9.33
C GLN A 170 23.23 5.25 -7.85
N ARG A 171 22.80 4.03 -7.54
CA ARG A 171 22.90 3.46 -6.18
C ARG A 171 24.37 3.18 -5.87
N GLN A 172 24.77 3.52 -4.66
CA GLN A 172 26.09 3.20 -4.11
C GLN A 172 25.87 2.10 -3.06
N VAL A 173 26.28 0.88 -3.39
CA VAL A 173 26.12 -0.30 -2.55
C VAL A 173 27.41 -1.11 -2.62
N ASP A 174 27.71 -1.85 -1.55
CA ASP A 174 28.79 -2.83 -1.52
C ASP A 174 28.21 -4.20 -1.87
N GLU A 175 28.44 -4.68 -3.09
CA GLU A 175 27.87 -5.94 -3.57
C GLU A 175 28.33 -7.15 -2.75
N GLU A 176 29.58 -7.14 -2.25
CA GLU A 176 30.14 -8.27 -1.49
C GLU A 176 29.40 -8.46 -0.16
N SER A 177 28.94 -7.36 0.44
CA SER A 177 28.13 -7.39 1.66
C SER A 177 26.80 -8.14 1.51
N PHE A 178 26.21 -8.19 0.30
CA PHE A 178 24.97 -8.93 0.06
C PHE A 178 25.21 -10.44 0.00
N TYR A 179 26.31 -10.87 -0.63
CA TYR A 179 26.68 -12.29 -0.65
C TYR A 179 27.04 -12.80 0.75
N GLU A 180 27.71 -11.99 1.56
CA GLU A 180 27.97 -12.33 2.96
C GLU A 180 26.69 -12.46 3.78
N LEU A 181 25.72 -11.57 3.54
CA LEU A 181 24.42 -11.60 4.19
C LEU A 181 23.67 -12.89 3.83
N ASP A 182 23.56 -13.22 2.55
CA ASP A 182 22.90 -14.45 2.09
C ASP A 182 23.59 -15.70 2.67
N PHE A 183 24.92 -15.80 2.55
CA PHE A 183 25.68 -16.93 3.08
C PHE A 183 25.49 -17.14 4.59
N ARG A 184 25.41 -16.04 5.37
CA ARG A 184 25.30 -16.10 6.83
C ARG A 184 23.88 -16.36 7.33
N PHE A 185 22.88 -15.84 6.64
CA PHE A 185 21.51 -15.80 7.16
C PHE A 185 20.53 -16.67 6.39
N TYR A 186 20.89 -17.26 5.25
CA TYR A 186 20.03 -18.21 4.54
C TYR A 186 19.72 -19.45 5.42
N PRO A 187 18.46 -19.91 5.50
CA PRO A 187 17.26 -19.43 4.79
C PRO A 187 16.40 -18.42 5.56
N THR A 188 16.90 -17.86 6.67
CA THR A 188 16.17 -16.87 7.49
C THR A 188 15.94 -15.56 6.72
N ILE A 189 16.96 -15.11 6.00
CA ILE A 189 16.86 -14.10 4.97
C ILE A 189 17.13 -14.82 3.64
N PHE A 190 16.26 -14.63 2.65
CA PHE A 190 16.28 -15.37 1.40
C PHE A 190 15.86 -14.48 0.23
N ASP A 191 16.23 -14.90 -0.99
CA ASP A 191 15.92 -14.20 -2.25
C ASP A 191 16.29 -12.71 -2.26
N THR A 192 17.40 -12.34 -1.60
CA THR A 192 17.95 -10.97 -1.52
C THR A 192 18.88 -10.59 -2.65
#